data_AF-A0AAD7K6D8-F1
#
_entry.id   AF-A0AAD7K6D8-F1
#
_cell.length_a   1.000
_cell.length_b   1.000
_cell.length_c   1.000
_cell.angle_alpha   90.00
_cell.angle_beta   90.00
_cell.angle_gamma   90.00
#
_symmetry.space_group_name_H-M   'P 1'
#
loop_
_entity.id
_entity.type
_entity.pdbx_description
1 polymer ?
#
loop_
_entity_poly.entity_id
_entity_poly.type
_entity_poly.pdbx_seq_one_letter_code
_entity_poly.pdbx_strand_id
1 'polypeptide(L)' 'MRTHRPPRRPRGEVRGRVRAEIDAGHRFDNFAAERSEDFVKWHLDGHDYMWPSPR' A
#
# COMPACT_ATOMS: atom_id res chain seq x y z
N MET A 1 10.24 -23.85 37.95
CA MET A 1 9.21 -23.66 36.91
C MET A 1 9.71 -22.59 35.95
N ARG A 2 10.31 -22.96 34.80
CA ARG A 2 10.81 -21.95 33.84
C ARG A 2 9.62 -21.41 33.06
N THR A 3 9.30 -20.14 33.25
CA THR A 3 8.34 -19.43 32.39
C THR A 3 8.97 -19.25 31.01
N HIS A 4 8.76 -20.21 30.12
CA HIS A 4 9.12 -20.05 28.72
C HIS A 4 8.20 -18.98 28.13
N ARG A 5 8.68 -17.74 28.10
CA ARG A 5 8.07 -16.69 27.28
C ARG A 5 8.18 -17.14 25.82
N PRO A 6 7.08 -17.21 25.06
CA PRO A 6 7.16 -17.58 23.66
C PRO A 6 8.09 -16.57 22.93
N PRO A 7 8.89 -17.03 21.95
CA PRO A 7 9.76 -16.16 21.19
C PRO A 7 8.92 -15.04 20.55
N ARG A 8 9.38 -13.80 20.66
CA ARG A 8 8.78 -12.68 19.94
C ARG A 8 8.88 -13.01 18.45
N ARG A 9 7.74 -13.21 17.78
CA ARG A 9 7.74 -13.36 16.33
C ARG A 9 8.45 -12.15 15.71
N PRO A 10 9.33 -12.33 14.72
CA PRO A 10 9.99 -11.20 14.07
C PRO A 10 8.92 -10.27 13.49
N ARG A 11 9.08 -8.95 13.67
CA ARG A 11 8.10 -7.95 13.23
C ARG A 11 7.72 -8.10 11.75
N GLY A 12 8.65 -8.60 10.93
CA GLY A 12 8.42 -8.90 9.51
C GLY A 12 7.35 -9.97 9.25
N GLU A 13 7.27 -11.02 10.08
CA GLU A 13 6.25 -12.08 9.92
C GLU A 13 4.83 -11.56 10.13
N VAL A 14 4.64 -10.73 11.17
CA VAL A 14 3.33 -10.15 11.48
C VAL A 14 2.91 -9.15 10.41
N ARG A 15 3.84 -8.30 9.96
CA ARG A 15 3.60 -7.33 8.89
C ARG A 15 3.26 -8.02 7.55
N GLY A 16 3.93 -9.12 7.23
CA GLY A 16 3.66 -9.89 6.03
C GLY A 16 2.26 -10.50 6.00
N ARG A 17 1.79 -11.05 7.13
CA ARG A 17 0.44 -11.63 7.25
C ARG A 17 -0.65 -10.57 7.08
N VAL A 18 -0.52 -9.45 7.78
CA VAL A 18 -1.46 -8.32 7.65
C VAL A 18 -1.49 -7.80 6.21
N ARG A 19 -0.32 -7.74 5.56
CA ARG A 19 -0.22 -7.29 4.17
C ARG A 19 -0.90 -8.27 3.21
N ALA A 20 -0.65 -9.57 3.36
CA ALA A 20 -1.27 -10.60 2.53
C ALA A 20 -2.81 -10.62 2.68
N GLU A 21 -3.32 -10.38 3.89
CA GLU A 21 -4.76 -10.27 4.14
C GLU A 21 -5.39 -9.05 3.45
N ILE A 22 -4.72 -7.89 3.49
CA ILE A 22 -5.16 -6.68 2.81
C ILE A 22 -5.10 -6.85 1.28
N ASP A 23 -3.99 -7.38 0.77
CA ASP A 23 -3.75 -7.53 -0.66
C ASP A 23 -4.78 -8.49 -1.29
N ALA A 24 -5.11 -9.59 -0.60
CA ALA A 24 -6.15 -10.53 -1.02
C ALA A 24 -7.56 -9.93 -1.10
N GLY A 25 -7.80 -8.78 -0.46
CA GLY A 25 -9.06 -8.06 -0.47
C GLY A 25 -9.22 -7.08 -1.64
N HIS A 26 -8.18 -6.85 -2.44
CA HIS A 26 -8.22 -5.88 -3.54
C HIS A 26 -7.75 -6.50 -4.86
N ARG A 27 -8.06 -5.78 -5.94
CA ARG A 27 -7.69 -6.20 -7.28
C ARG A 27 -6.16 -6.26 -7.44
N PHE A 28 -5.68 -7.32 -8.09
CA PHE A 28 -4.27 -7.54 -8.41
C PHE A 28 -3.33 -7.72 -7.20
N ASP A 29 -3.83 -8.25 -6.09
CA ASP A 29 -3.06 -8.38 -4.84
C ASP A 29 -2.44 -7.04 -4.42
N ASN A 30 -3.17 -5.95 -4.64
CA ASN A 30 -2.72 -4.60 -4.31
C ASN A 30 -3.16 -4.22 -2.90
N PHE A 31 -2.37 -3.41 -2.23
CA PHE A 31 -2.70 -2.93 -0.90
C PHE A 31 -3.76 -1.83 -0.88
N ALA A 32 -3.94 -1.16 -2.02
CA ALA A 32 -4.93 -0.12 -2.19
C ALA A 32 -6.17 -0.72 -2.85
N ALA A 33 -7.34 -0.42 -2.26
CA ALA A 33 -8.62 -0.69 -2.87
C ALA A 33 -8.80 0.13 -4.15
N GLU A 34 -9.67 -0.36 -5.04
CA GLU A 34 -10.17 0.44 -6.16
C GLU A 34 -10.95 1.64 -5.60
N ARG A 35 -10.73 2.83 -6.17
CA ARG A 35 -11.41 4.06 -5.79
C ARG A 35 -12.27 4.55 -6.94
N SER A 36 -13.53 4.84 -6.65
CA SER A 36 -14.43 5.58 -7.54
C SER A 36 -14.40 7.07 -7.17
N GLU A 37 -14.83 7.92 -8.10
CA GLU A 37 -15.03 9.37 -7.87
C GLU A 37 -13.75 10.21 -7.68
N ASP A 38 -12.58 9.64 -7.97
CA ASP A 38 -11.34 10.39 -8.02
C ASP A 38 -11.24 11.21 -9.33
N PHE A 39 -10.75 12.45 -9.22
CA PHE A 39 -10.32 13.24 -10.37
C PHE A 39 -8.84 12.98 -10.64
N VAL A 40 -8.54 12.36 -11.79
CA VAL A 40 -7.16 12.02 -12.19
C VAL A 40 -6.69 12.94 -13.31
N LYS A 41 -5.50 13.53 -13.17
CA LYS A 41 -4.82 14.27 -14.23
C LYS A 41 -3.64 13.45 -14.77
N TRP A 42 -3.71 13.11 -16.05
CA TRP A 42 -2.60 12.55 -16.79
C TRP A 42 -1.82 13.67 -17.49
N HIS A 43 -0.53 13.43 -17.74
CA HIS A 43 0.31 14.33 -18.52
C HIS A 43 0.90 13.51 -19.67
N LEU A 44 0.80 14.01 -20.89
CA LEU A 44 1.50 13.49 -22.05
C LEU A 44 2.63 14.45 -22.36
N ASP A 45 3.84 13.90 -22.47
CA ASP A 45 5.11 14.62 -22.54
C ASP A 45 5.42 15.49 -21.29
N GLY A 46 6.69 15.48 -20.87
CA GLY A 46 7.10 15.94 -19.52
C GLY A 46 6.94 17.44 -19.25
N HIS A 47 6.51 18.23 -20.25
CA HIS A 47 6.37 19.68 -20.15
C HIS A 47 5.33 20.09 -19.09
N ASP A 48 4.15 19.49 -19.12
CA ASP A 48 3.05 19.88 -18.22
C ASP A 48 3.14 19.20 -16.85
N TYR A 49 4.00 18.18 -16.70
CA TYR A 49 4.30 17.55 -15.41
C TYR A 49 5.30 18.36 -14.60
N MET A 50 6.33 18.93 -15.25
CA MET A 50 7.36 19.73 -14.57
C MET A 50 6.92 21.18 -14.31
N TRP A 51 6.01 21.72 -15.12
CA TRP A 51 5.49 23.09 -14.94
C TRP A 51 3.96 23.13 -14.88
N PRO A 52 3.33 22.65 -13.79
CA PRO A 52 1.92 22.90 -13.58
C PRO A 52 1.71 24.41 -13.43
N SER A 53 1.02 25.00 -14.41
CA SER A 53 0.69 26.44 -14.40
C SER A 53 -0.08 26.79 -13.11
N PRO A 54 0.24 27.93 -12.45
CA PRO A 54 -0.42 28.33 -11.21
C PRO A 54 -1.82 28.84 -11.55
N ARG A 55 -2.83 27.99 -11.43
CA ARG A 55 -4.22 28.42 -11.36
C ARG A 55 -4.84 27.88 -10.08
#